data_AF-A0A928SC22-F1
#
_entry.id   AF-A0A928SC22-F1
#
_cell.length_a   1.000
_cell.length_b   1.000
_cell.length_c   1.000
_cell.angle_alpha   90.00
_cell.angle_beta   90.00
_cell.angle_gamma   90.00
#
_symmetry.space_group_name_H-M   'P 1'
#
loop_
_entity.id
_entity.type
_entity.pdbx_description
1 polymer ?
#
loop_
_entity_poly.entity_id
_entity_poly.type
_entity_poly.pdbx_seq_one_letter_code
_entity_poly.pdbx_strand_id
1 'polypeptide(L)' 'MAYWTYSIDHAVVVVGFDENTIYLNDPAFETSPQAVSVTEFELAWMEFDYRYSVIMPQA' A
#
# COMPACT_ATOMS: atom_id res chain seq x y z
N MET A 1 4.19 4.43 12.29
CA MET A 1 4.57 3.79 11.03
C MET A 1 5.95 4.27 10.62
N ALA A 2 6.84 3.37 10.20
CA ALA A 2 8.17 3.77 9.69
C ALA A 2 8.11 4.34 8.26
N TYR A 3 7.18 3.83 7.44
CA TYR A 3 7.03 4.22 6.04
C TYR A 3 6.18 5.49 5.84
N TRP A 4 4.94 5.53 6.36
CA TRP A 4 4.08 6.72 6.28
C TRP A 4 4.38 7.69 7.43
N THR A 5 5.03 8.80 7.11
CA THR A 5 5.43 9.83 8.10
C THR A 5 4.40 10.94 8.29
N TYR A 6 3.38 11.00 7.42
CA TYR A 6 2.28 11.96 7.48
C TYR A 6 0.94 11.21 7.46
N SER A 7 -0.04 11.72 8.21
CA SER A 7 -1.42 11.20 8.19
C SER A 7 -2.22 12.00 7.16
N ILE A 8 -2.36 11.42 5.97
CA ILE A 8 -3.13 11.98 4.85
C ILE A 8 -3.89 10.85 4.15
N ASP A 9 -5.03 11.17 3.55
CA ASP A 9 -5.69 10.29 2.60
C ASP A 9 -4.75 10.07 1.40
N HIS A 10 -4.34 8.82 1.19
CA HIS A 10 -3.37 8.45 0.16
C HIS A 10 -3.78 7.17 -0.55
N ALA A 11 -3.54 7.11 -1.86
CA ALA A 11 -3.81 5.93 -2.67
C ALA A 11 -2.50 5.35 -3.21
N VAL A 12 -2.30 4.05 -2.99
CA VAL A 12 -1.14 3.28 -3.44
C VAL A 12 -1.60 2.06 -4.23
N VAL A 13 -0.70 1.48 -5.03
CA VAL A 13 -0.99 0.25 -5.78
C VAL A 13 -0.22 -0.91 -5.18
N VAL A 14 -0.92 -1.89 -4.63
CA VAL A 14 -0.33 -3.16 -4.21
C VAL A 14 0.05 -3.97 -5.46
N VAL A 15 1.33 -4.33 -5.59
CA VAL A 15 1.86 -5.08 -6.75
C VAL A 15 2.32 -6.50 -6.39
N GLY A 16 2.33 -6.83 -5.11
CA GLY A 16 2.65 -8.16 -4.62
C GLY A 16 2.66 -8.21 -3.09
N PHE A 17 2.69 -9.42 -2.54
CA PHE A 17 2.87 -9.63 -1.11
C PHE A 17 3.43 -11.03 -0.83
N ASP A 18 4.05 -11.17 0.34
CA ASP A 18 4.41 -12.45 0.95
C ASP A 18 3.87 -12.51 2.40
N GLU A 19 4.34 -13.47 3.20
CA GLU A 19 3.88 -13.67 4.58
C GLU A 19 4.09 -12.44 5.49
N ASN A 20 5.09 -11.59 5.20
CA ASN A 20 5.51 -10.51 6.07
C ASN A 20 5.54 -9.13 5.39
N THR A 21 5.54 -9.10 4.05
CA THR A 21 5.79 -7.89 3.26
C THR A 21 4.67 -7.63 2.25
N ILE A 22 4.22 -6.38 2.17
CA ILE A 22 3.44 -5.85 1.05
C ILE A 22 4.36 -4.99 0.17
N TYR A 23 4.29 -5.18 -1.15
CA TYR A 23 5.04 -4.37 -2.12
C TYR A 23 4.11 -3.34 -2.77
N LEU A 24 4.48 -2.06 -2.68
CA LEU A 24 3.67 -0.91 -3.10
C LEU A 24 4.35 -0.12 -4.21
N ASN A 25 3.60 0.19 -5.27
CA ASN A 25 3.90 1.34 -6.11
C ASN A 25 3.20 2.56 -5.50
N ASP A 26 3.99 3.40 -4.84
CA ASP A 26 3.52 4.58 -4.13
C ASP A 26 3.92 5.86 -4.89
N PRO A 27 2.96 6.69 -5.34
CA PRO A 27 3.24 7.93 -6.06
C PRO A 27 4.09 8.96 -5.31
N ALA A 28 4.22 8.85 -3.98
CA ALA A 28 5.06 9.74 -3.18
C ALA A 28 6.57 9.46 -3.32
N PHE A 29 6.95 8.34 -3.96
CA PHE A 29 8.34 7.93 -4.13
C PHE A 29 8.69 7.72 -5.62
N GLU A 30 9.84 8.21 -6.06
CA GLU A 30 10.32 8.00 -7.44
C GLU A 30 10.76 6.55 -7.70
N THR A 31 11.27 5.87 -6.67
CA THR A 31 11.73 4.48 -6.75
C THR A 31 10.61 3.54 -6.32
N SER A 32 10.37 2.50 -7.09
CA SER A 32 9.32 1.49 -6.81
C SER A 32 9.81 0.06 -7.12
N PRO A 33 9.29 -0.96 -6.43
CA PRO A 33 8.30 -0.91 -5.35
C PRO A 33 8.91 -0.59 -3.98
N GLN A 34 8.09 -0.05 -3.09
CA GLN A 34 8.38 0.10 -1.67
C GLN A 34 7.95 -1.16 -0.92
N ALA A 35 8.75 -1.60 0.05
CA ALA A 35 8.45 -2.77 0.88
C ALA A 35 8.01 -2.30 2.26
N VAL A 36 6.80 -2.67 2.67
CA VAL A 36 6.24 -2.35 3.98
C VAL A 36 5.79 -3.63 4.67
N SER A 37 5.78 -3.64 6.01
CA SER A 37 5.27 -4.80 6.73
C SER A 37 3.76 -4.95 6.52
N VAL A 38 3.27 -6.20 6.51
CA VAL A 38 1.83 -6.50 6.47
C VAL A 38 1.08 -5.77 7.59
N THR A 39 1.58 -5.85 8.82
CA THR A 39 0.95 -5.22 9.99
C THR A 39 0.83 -3.71 9.84
N GLU A 40 1.89 -3.01 9.42
CA GLU A 40 1.83 -1.56 9.23
C GLU A 40 0.87 -1.18 8.10
N PHE A 41 0.85 -1.94 7.00
CA PHE A 41 -0.08 -1.72 5.90
C PHE A 41 -1.54 -1.92 6.31
N GLU A 42 -1.86 -3.02 6.99
CA GLU A 42 -3.23 -3.34 7.42
C GLU A 42 -3.78 -2.30 8.40
N LEU A 43 -2.96 -1.84 9.35
CA LEU A 43 -3.35 -0.80 10.29
C LEU A 43 -3.65 0.53 9.58
N ALA A 44 -2.80 0.95 8.63
CA ALA A 44 -3.04 2.16 7.84
C ALA A 44 -4.30 2.01 6.96
N TRP A 45 -4.49 0.85 6.33
CA TRP A 45 -5.64 0.59 5.47
C TRP A 45 -6.96 0.54 6.25
N MET A 46 -6.93 0.01 7.48
CA MET A 46 -8.06 -0.03 8.40
C MET A 46 -8.58 1.37 8.76
N GLU A 47 -7.69 2.35 8.95
CA GLU A 47 -8.07 3.75 9.23
C GLU A 47 -8.90 4.37 8.09
N PHE A 48 -8.84 3.79 6.89
CA PHE A 48 -9.57 4.22 5.70
C PHE A 48 -10.65 3.22 5.26
N ASP A 49 -11.23 2.47 6.22
CA ASP A 49 -12.33 1.50 6.03
C ASP A 49 -12.01 0.38 5.04
N TYR A 50 -10.73 0.00 4.94
CA TYR A 50 -10.26 -1.01 3.98
C TYR A 50 -10.72 -0.71 2.54
N ARG A 51 -10.79 0.56 2.14
CA ARG A 51 -11.20 0.95 0.77
C ARG A 51 -10.17 0.48 -0.26
N TYR A 52 -10.62 -0.19 -1.31
CA TYR A 52 -9.77 -0.62 -2.42
C TYR A 52 -10.53 -0.66 -3.74
N SER A 53 -9.76 -0.73 -4.83
CA SER A 53 -10.25 -1.06 -6.16
C SER A 53 -9.28 -2.06 -6.79
N VAL A 54 -9.78 -2.88 -7.73
CA VAL A 54 -8.99 -3.89 -8.42
C VAL A 54 -8.89 -3.52 -9.89
N ILE A 55 -7.67 -3.50 -10.42
CA ILE A 55 -7.41 -3.36 -11.85
C ILE A 55 -7.51 -4.74 -12.48
N MET A 56 -8.53 -4.94 -13.31
CA MET A 56 -8.74 -6.18 -14.06
C MET A 56 -8.27 -6.00 -15.50
N PRO A 57 -7.60 -6.99 -16.12
CA PRO A 57 -7.31 -6.96 -17.54
C PRO A 57 -8.61 -6.84 -18.36
N GLN A 58 -8.58 -6.09 -19.47
CA GLN A 58 -9.62 -6.20 -20.48
C GLN A 58 -9.41 -7.50 -21.27
N ALA A 59 -10.51 -8.23 -21.52
CA ALA A 59 -10.54 -9.47 -22.29
C ALA A 59 -10.26 -9.24 -23.77
#